data_AF-A0A7K2JHG7-F1
#
_entry.id   AF-A0A7K2JHG7-F1
#
_cell.length_a   1.000
_cell.length_b   1.000
_cell.length_c   1.000
_cell.angle_alpha   90.00
_cell.angle_beta   90.00
_cell.angle_gamma   90.00
#
_symmetry.space_group_name_H-M   'P 1'
#
loop_
_entity.id
_entity.type
_entity.pdbx_description
1 polymer ?
#
loop_
_entity_poly.entity_id
_entity_poly.type
_entity_poly.pdbx_seq_one_letter_code
_entity_poly.pdbx_strand_id
1 'polypeptide(L)'
;GLKGDHHRVSLKLPAWQSLAPGASTTVDFVYYLPVSTPSNWTVTFGGKSYALAGDLARGTTVVTPGTPAPTPTPTDTGAPTPTPTGGTGQCAAPAWSAADSYGGGITVSHAGHSWKSKWWTKGEEPGTTGEWGVWQDLGAC
;
A
#
# COMPACT_ATOMS: atom_id res chain seq x y z
N GLY A 1 -20.54 -31.36 -22.44
CA GLY A 1 -19.50 -30.84 -21.54
C GLY A 1 -19.90 -29.49 -20.99
N LEU A 2 -19.26 -29.03 -19.92
CA LEU A 2 -19.42 -27.66 -19.41
C LEU A 2 -18.98 -26.64 -20.47
N LYS A 3 -19.55 -25.43 -20.45
CA LYS A 3 -19.36 -24.39 -21.49
C LYS A 3 -18.29 -23.35 -21.14
N GLY A 4 -17.68 -23.45 -19.96
CA GLY A 4 -16.66 -22.52 -19.48
C GLY A 4 -16.12 -22.94 -18.13
N ASP A 5 -15.05 -22.28 -17.72
CA ASP A 5 -14.27 -22.67 -16.53
C ASP A 5 -14.82 -22.10 -15.23
N HIS A 6 -15.50 -20.95 -15.30
CA HIS A 6 -15.93 -20.19 -14.12
C HIS A 6 -17.34 -19.61 -14.28
N HIS A 7 -18.04 -19.52 -13.14
CA HIS A 7 -19.22 -18.69 -12.98
C HIS A 7 -18.85 -17.45 -12.15
N ARG A 8 -19.23 -16.26 -12.62
CA ARG A 8 -19.00 -15.01 -11.89
C ARG A 8 -20.20 -14.69 -11.01
N VAL A 9 -19.97 -14.57 -9.70
CA VAL A 9 -20.98 -14.19 -8.71
C VAL A 9 -20.73 -12.75 -8.26
N SER A 10 -21.80 -11.99 -8.01
CA SER A 10 -21.73 -10.64 -7.46
C SER A 10 -22.70 -10.50 -6.31
N LEU A 11 -22.25 -9.90 -5.22
CA LEU A 11 -23.04 -9.57 -4.05
C LEU A 11 -22.75 -8.12 -3.65
N LYS A 12 -23.74 -7.45 -3.07
CA LYS A 12 -23.61 -6.10 -2.53
C LYS A 12 -24.04 -6.12 -1.08
N LEU A 13 -23.31 -5.40 -0.23
CA LEU A 13 -23.79 -5.11 1.10
C LEU A 13 -25.10 -4.34 1.01
N PRO A 14 -26.06 -4.60 1.92
CA PRO A 14 -27.26 -3.77 2.03
C PRO A 14 -26.88 -2.29 2.16
N ALA A 15 -27.67 -1.39 1.57
CA ALA A 15 -27.34 0.04 1.53
C ALA A 15 -27.18 0.68 2.92
N TRP A 16 -27.82 0.11 3.93
CA TRP A 16 -27.73 0.54 5.33
C TRP A 16 -26.52 -0.02 6.07
N GLN A 17 -25.77 -0.96 5.47
CA GLN A 17 -24.68 -1.66 6.12
C GLN A 17 -23.33 -1.16 5.58
N SER A 18 -22.58 -0.46 6.42
CA SER A 18 -21.16 -0.16 6.18
C SER A 18 -20.25 -1.23 6.79
N LEU A 19 -19.07 -1.42 6.21
CA LEU A 19 -18.02 -2.27 6.77
C LEU A 19 -16.78 -1.41 7.08
N ALA A 20 -16.48 -1.25 8.38
CA ALA A 20 -15.34 -0.45 8.84
C ALA A 20 -14.01 -1.19 8.66
N PRO A 21 -12.86 -0.49 8.64
CA PRO A 21 -11.54 -1.14 8.62
C PRO A 21 -11.38 -2.13 9.78
N GLY A 22 -10.93 -3.35 9.47
CA GLY A 22 -10.76 -4.43 10.45
C GLY A 22 -12.06 -5.13 10.87
N ALA A 23 -13.23 -4.64 10.45
CA ALA A 23 -14.51 -5.33 10.68
C ALA A 23 -14.73 -6.45 9.67
N SER A 24 -15.54 -7.44 10.04
CA SER A 24 -15.93 -8.56 9.19
C SER A 24 -17.46 -8.68 9.09
N THR A 25 -17.91 -9.35 8.04
CA THR A 25 -19.31 -9.76 7.87
C THR A 25 -19.34 -11.14 7.22
N THR A 26 -20.41 -11.88 7.46
CA THR A 26 -20.56 -13.25 6.98
C THR A 26 -21.58 -13.29 5.85
N VAL A 27 -21.27 -14.07 4.81
CA VAL A 27 -22.21 -14.37 3.73
C VAL A 27 -22.34 -15.87 3.63
N ASP A 28 -23.58 -16.36 3.66
CA ASP A 28 -23.86 -17.77 3.44
C ASP A 28 -23.73 -18.12 1.96
N PHE A 29 -22.80 -19.00 1.65
CA PHE A 29 -22.58 -19.50 0.31
C PHE A 29 -23.09 -20.93 0.19
N VAL A 30 -24.29 -21.07 -0.38
CA VAL A 30 -24.96 -22.36 -0.58
C VAL A 30 -24.73 -22.82 -2.02
N TYR A 31 -24.24 -24.05 -2.20
CA TYR A 31 -23.92 -24.62 -3.50
C TYR A 31 -24.31 -26.10 -3.56
N TYR A 32 -24.60 -26.60 -4.78
CA TYR A 32 -25.17 -27.93 -4.99
C TYR A 32 -24.14 -29.02 -5.33
N LEU A 33 -22.97 -28.64 -5.84
CA LEU A 33 -21.87 -29.56 -6.17
C LEU A 33 -20.58 -29.01 -5.55
N PRO A 34 -19.66 -29.88 -5.06
CA PRO A 34 -18.40 -29.43 -4.49
C PRO A 34 -17.67 -28.44 -5.39
N VAL A 35 -17.23 -27.34 -4.79
CA VAL A 35 -16.37 -26.35 -5.43
C VAL A 35 -15.09 -26.19 -4.63
N SER A 36 -13.99 -25.91 -5.31
CA SER A 36 -12.79 -25.37 -4.67
C SER A 36 -13.04 -23.94 -4.17
N THR A 37 -12.10 -23.41 -3.39
CA THR A 37 -12.16 -22.03 -2.91
C THR A 37 -12.36 -21.05 -4.07
N PRO A 38 -13.33 -20.11 -4.01
CA PRO A 38 -13.49 -19.10 -5.03
C PRO A 38 -12.25 -18.21 -5.17
N SER A 39 -12.01 -17.69 -6.37
CA SER A 39 -10.83 -16.89 -6.71
C SER A 39 -11.19 -15.71 -7.61
N ASN A 40 -10.23 -14.82 -7.86
CA ASN A 40 -10.38 -13.62 -8.70
C ASN A 40 -11.42 -12.64 -8.15
N TRP A 41 -11.34 -12.40 -6.84
CA TRP A 41 -12.18 -11.48 -6.10
C TRP A 41 -11.94 -10.04 -6.53
N THR A 42 -13.05 -9.33 -6.72
CA THR A 42 -13.05 -7.89 -6.97
C THR A 42 -14.00 -7.21 -5.99
N VAL A 43 -13.53 -6.15 -5.34
CA VAL A 43 -14.31 -5.35 -4.39
C VAL A 43 -14.43 -3.93 -4.93
N THR A 44 -15.63 -3.37 -4.92
CA THR A 44 -15.89 -2.03 -5.45
C THR A 44 -16.51 -1.15 -4.38
N PHE A 45 -15.86 -0.02 -4.08
CA PHE A 45 -16.34 1.03 -3.18
C PHE A 45 -15.71 2.36 -3.59
N GLY A 46 -16.35 3.49 -3.26
CA GLY A 46 -15.85 4.81 -3.65
C GLY A 46 -15.67 5.02 -5.16
N GLY A 47 -16.45 4.29 -5.98
CA GLY A 47 -16.34 4.33 -7.44
C GLY A 47 -15.09 3.66 -8.03
N LYS A 48 -14.26 2.99 -7.21
CA LYS A 48 -13.05 2.29 -7.63
C LYS A 48 -13.18 0.79 -7.37
N SER A 49 -12.56 0.00 -8.24
CA SER A 49 -12.50 -1.46 -8.12
C SER A 49 -11.10 -1.90 -7.70
N TYR A 50 -11.04 -2.85 -6.77
CA TYR A 50 -9.82 -3.36 -6.16
C TYR A 50 -9.82 -4.88 -6.21
N ALA A 51 -8.64 -5.48 -6.38
CA ALA A 51 -8.42 -6.90 -6.10
C ALA A 51 -8.13 -7.11 -4.61
N LEU A 52 -8.31 -8.33 -4.11
CA LEU A 52 -7.82 -8.69 -2.78
C LEU A 52 -6.30 -8.91 -2.82
N ALA A 53 -5.58 -8.45 -1.80
CA ALA A 53 -4.13 -8.66 -1.71
C ALA A 53 -3.75 -10.15 -1.70
N GLY A 54 -4.60 -10.99 -1.10
CA GLY A 54 -4.42 -12.45 -1.07
C GLY A 54 -4.56 -13.14 -2.43
N ASP A 55 -5.18 -12.49 -3.42
CA ASP A 55 -5.36 -13.04 -4.76
C ASP A 55 -4.11 -12.87 -5.64
N LEU A 56 -3.11 -12.09 -5.19
CA LEU A 56 -1.84 -11.87 -5.90
C LEU A 56 -2.03 -11.49 -7.39
N ALA A 57 -3.00 -10.61 -7.65
CA ALA A 57 -3.37 -10.21 -9.00
C ALA A 57 -2.19 -9.56 -9.75
N ARG A 58 -1.88 -10.08 -10.94
CA ARG A 58 -0.79 -9.57 -11.78
C ARG A 58 -1.08 -8.14 -12.25
N GLY A 59 -0.03 -7.32 -12.29
CA GLY A 59 -0.13 -5.93 -12.76
C GLY A 59 -0.87 -4.99 -11.81
N THR A 60 -1.06 -5.38 -10.54
CA THR A 60 -1.69 -4.54 -9.52
C THR A 60 -0.66 -3.99 -8.54
N THR A 61 -0.94 -2.79 -8.01
CA THR A 61 -0.20 -2.22 -6.90
C THR A 61 -1.01 -2.42 -5.61
N VAL A 62 -0.33 -2.85 -4.56
CA VAL A 62 -0.97 -2.96 -3.24
C VAL A 62 -1.23 -1.55 -2.72
N VAL A 63 -2.49 -1.28 -2.36
CA VAL A 63 -2.95 0.00 -1.84
C VAL A 63 -3.71 -0.22 -0.55
N THR A 64 -3.74 0.80 0.31
CA THR A 64 -4.64 0.81 1.48
C THR A 64 -5.95 1.50 1.08
N PRO A 65 -7.09 0.78 1.08
CA PRO A 65 -8.41 1.35 0.89
C PRO A 65 -8.75 2.49 1.84
N GLY A 66 -9.42 3.55 1.35
CA GLY A 66 -9.99 4.61 2.19
C GLY A 66 -9.02 5.75 2.53
N THR A 67 -7.72 5.61 2.27
CA THR A 67 -6.84 6.77 2.13
C THR A 67 -7.24 7.49 0.84
N PRO A 68 -7.50 8.82 0.85
CA PRO A 68 -7.71 9.53 -0.40
C PRO A 68 -6.55 9.19 -1.34
N ALA A 69 -6.87 8.88 -2.60
CA ALA A 69 -5.84 8.93 -3.63
C ALA A 69 -5.13 10.27 -3.46
N PRO A 70 -3.78 10.32 -3.50
CA PRO A 70 -3.12 11.62 -3.49
C PRO A 70 -3.85 12.46 -4.53
N THR A 71 -4.41 13.59 -4.10
CA THR A 71 -4.95 14.60 -5.02
C THR A 71 -3.90 14.72 -6.12
N PRO A 72 -4.24 14.62 -7.42
CA PRO A 72 -3.28 15.04 -8.42
C PRO A 72 -3.00 16.50 -8.10
N THR A 73 -1.90 16.73 -7.39
CA THR A 73 -1.27 18.05 -7.31
C THR A 73 -1.23 18.50 -8.76
N PRO A 74 -1.72 19.71 -9.09
CA PRO A 74 -1.65 20.22 -10.46
C PRO A 74 -0.29 19.86 -11.01
N THR A 75 -0.28 19.25 -12.20
CA THR A 75 0.94 18.86 -12.90
C THR A 75 1.82 20.09 -12.97
N ASP A 76 2.72 20.21 -11.99
CA ASP A 76 3.89 21.04 -12.16
C ASP A 76 4.68 20.30 -13.21
N THR A 77 4.57 20.88 -14.39
CA THR A 77 5.36 20.60 -15.56
C THR A 77 6.80 20.75 -15.11
N GLY A 78 7.42 19.63 -14.74
CA GLY A 78 8.80 19.58 -14.26
C GLY A 78 8.96 19.44 -12.74
N ALA A 79 8.44 18.37 -12.13
CA ALA A 79 9.22 17.79 -11.03
C ALA A 79 10.38 17.04 -11.69
N PRO A 80 11.64 17.50 -11.57
CA PRO A 80 12.75 16.71 -12.05
C PRO A 80 12.63 15.36 -11.35
N THR A 81 12.71 14.27 -12.12
CA THR A 81 13.47 13.11 -11.63
C THR A 81 14.63 13.72 -10.86
N PRO A 82 14.79 13.53 -9.54
CA PRO A 82 16.03 13.94 -8.93
C PRO A 82 17.09 13.17 -9.72
N THR A 83 17.73 13.88 -10.64
CA THR A 83 19.02 13.50 -11.15
C THR A 83 19.79 13.15 -9.90
N PRO A 84 20.42 11.97 -9.82
CA PRO A 84 21.25 11.64 -8.68
C PRO A 84 22.23 12.80 -8.55
N THR A 85 22.01 13.67 -7.56
CA THR A 85 23.02 14.63 -7.16
C THR A 85 23.99 13.75 -6.41
N GLY A 86 24.90 13.15 -7.18
CA GLY A 86 25.99 12.37 -6.66
C GLY A 86 26.66 13.20 -5.58
N GLY A 87 26.65 12.66 -4.37
CA GLY A 87 27.29 13.22 -3.20
C GLY A 87 27.60 12.07 -2.27
N THR A 88 28.73 11.42 -2.55
CA THR A 88 29.40 10.35 -1.79
C THR A 88 28.57 9.10 -1.54
N GLY A 89 28.70 8.16 -2.48
CA GLY A 89 28.06 6.87 -2.41
C GLY A 89 28.44 6.10 -1.14
N GLN A 90 27.42 5.46 -0.58
CA GLN A 90 27.50 4.23 0.23
C GLN A 90 26.07 3.71 0.50
N CYS A 91 25.04 4.56 0.54
CA CYS A 91 23.64 4.14 0.70
C CYS A 91 22.94 3.83 -0.63
N ALA A 92 22.43 2.60 -0.78
CA ALA A 92 21.53 2.24 -1.88
C ALA A 92 20.10 2.79 -1.71
N ALA A 93 19.73 3.20 -0.49
CA ALA A 93 18.41 3.72 -0.18
C ALA A 93 18.25 5.20 -0.62
N PRO A 94 17.05 5.60 -1.08
CA PRO A 94 16.78 6.98 -1.47
C PRO A 94 16.94 7.94 -0.29
N ALA A 95 17.41 9.17 -0.54
CA ALA A 95 17.59 10.18 0.50
C ALA A 95 16.25 10.52 1.19
N TRP A 96 16.29 10.72 2.52
CA TRP A 96 15.15 11.18 3.31
C TRP A 96 14.80 12.63 2.96
N SER A 97 13.52 12.96 3.07
CA SER A 97 12.95 14.26 2.77
C SER A 97 11.78 14.52 3.72
N ALA A 98 11.77 15.71 4.34
CA ALA A 98 10.71 16.13 5.26
C ALA A 98 9.34 16.29 4.58
N ALA A 99 9.32 16.50 3.26
CA ALA A 99 8.09 16.67 2.49
C ALA A 99 7.36 15.33 2.28
N ASP A 100 8.09 14.21 2.35
CA ASP A 100 7.60 12.89 2.01
C ASP A 100 6.99 12.16 3.21
N SER A 101 5.98 11.33 2.93
CA SER A 101 5.36 10.44 3.90
C SER A 101 5.87 9.02 3.72
N TYR A 102 6.31 8.40 4.81
CA TYR A 102 6.91 7.07 4.85
C TYR A 102 6.01 6.13 5.64
N GLY A 103 5.51 5.08 5.01
CA GLY A 103 4.78 4.00 5.71
C GLY A 103 5.73 3.15 6.55
N GLY A 104 5.19 2.32 7.46
CA GLY A 104 6.02 1.42 8.26
C GLY A 104 6.83 0.45 7.39
N GLY A 105 8.12 0.34 7.68
CA GLY A 105 9.06 -0.57 7.00
C GLY A 105 9.83 0.03 5.83
N ILE A 106 9.60 1.31 5.47
CA ILE A 106 10.31 2.00 4.39
C ILE A 106 11.72 2.40 4.82
N THR A 107 12.70 2.18 3.94
CA THR A 107 14.11 2.52 4.16
C THR A 107 14.51 3.77 3.36
N VAL A 108 15.22 4.69 4.01
CA VAL A 108 15.77 5.92 3.44
C VAL A 108 17.23 6.10 3.87
N SER A 109 17.97 6.97 3.20
CA SER A 109 19.31 7.40 3.62
C SER A 109 19.27 8.82 4.19
N HIS A 110 19.90 9.04 5.34
CA HIS A 110 20.02 10.36 5.95
C HIS A 110 21.32 10.44 6.74
N ALA A 111 22.06 11.55 6.58
CA ALA A 111 23.30 11.81 7.30
C ALA A 111 24.35 10.66 7.26
N GLY A 112 24.47 9.95 6.14
CA GLY A 112 25.42 8.82 5.99
C GLY A 112 24.99 7.52 6.68
N HIS A 113 23.70 7.37 6.96
CA HIS A 113 23.11 6.19 7.58
C HIS A 113 21.86 5.76 6.83
N SER A 114 21.57 4.45 6.87
CA SER A 114 20.30 3.89 6.39
C SER A 114 19.30 3.83 7.53
N TRP A 115 18.08 4.27 7.29
CA TRP A 115 17.04 4.37 8.31
C TRP A 115 15.78 3.68 7.86
N LYS A 116 15.19 2.84 8.73
CA LYS A 116 13.92 2.16 8.49
C LYS A 116 12.82 2.73 9.38
N SER A 117 11.74 3.18 8.78
CA SER A 117 10.56 3.63 9.51
C SER A 117 9.90 2.45 10.26
N LYS A 118 9.57 2.65 11.53
CA LYS A 118 8.90 1.63 12.36
C LYS A 118 7.38 1.63 12.14
N TRP A 119 6.81 2.80 11.85
CA TRP A 119 5.40 3.04 11.54
C TRP A 119 5.29 4.22 10.58
N TRP A 120 4.05 4.58 10.22
CA TRP A 120 3.82 5.71 9.32
C TRP A 120 4.33 7.03 9.91
N THR A 121 5.05 7.82 9.10
CA THR A 121 5.60 9.11 9.50
C THR A 121 5.67 10.09 8.34
N LYS A 122 5.68 11.39 8.65
CA LYS A 122 5.86 12.46 7.68
C LYS A 122 6.53 13.63 8.37
N GLY A 123 7.60 14.16 7.79
CA GLY A 123 8.32 15.31 8.36
C GLY A 123 9.28 14.99 9.51
N GLU A 124 9.18 13.82 10.13
CA GLU A 124 10.07 13.45 11.23
C GLU A 124 11.45 13.03 10.74
N GLU A 125 12.49 13.69 11.24
CA GLU A 125 13.87 13.55 10.78
C GLU A 125 14.57 12.34 11.41
N PRO A 126 15.16 11.43 10.61
CA PRO A 126 15.94 10.30 11.13
C PRO A 126 17.11 10.76 12.00
N GLY A 127 17.36 10.06 13.12
CA GLY A 127 18.45 10.37 14.04
C GLY A 127 18.18 11.46 15.09
N THR A 128 17.06 12.19 15.00
CA THR A 128 16.76 13.27 15.97
C THR A 128 16.06 12.79 17.26
N THR A 129 15.25 11.73 17.17
CA THR A 129 14.40 11.25 18.28
C THR A 129 14.97 10.06 19.08
N GLY A 130 16.20 9.62 18.78
CA GLY A 130 16.86 8.49 19.47
C GLY A 130 16.17 7.12 19.25
N GLU A 131 16.46 6.15 20.11
CA GLU A 131 16.00 4.74 19.97
C GLU A 131 14.47 4.58 20.06
N TRP A 132 13.78 5.51 20.74
CA TRP A 132 12.31 5.57 20.83
C TRP A 132 11.66 6.25 19.63
N GLY A 133 12.48 6.71 18.68
CA GLY A 133 12.08 7.42 17.49
C GLY A 133 11.36 6.58 16.44
N VAL A 134 10.79 7.29 15.46
CA VAL A 134 10.07 6.68 14.33
C VAL A 134 11.00 5.93 13.38
N TRP A 135 12.28 6.31 13.37
CA TRP A 135 13.31 5.73 12.52
C TRP A 135 14.19 4.79 13.32
N GLN A 136 14.37 3.59 12.79
CA GLN A 136 15.36 2.62 13.22
C GLN A 136 16.62 2.80 12.39
N ASP A 137 17.77 3.04 13.04
CA ASP A 137 19.06 3.04 12.38
C ASP A 137 19.42 1.61 11.90
N LEU A 138 19.75 1.47 10.63
CA LEU A 138 20.26 0.24 10.02
C LEU A 138 21.80 0.25 9.90
N GLY A 139 22.43 1.33 10.34
CA GLY A 139 23.86 1.53 10.33
C GLY A 139 24.33 2.47 9.24
N ALA A 140 25.63 2.76 9.31
CA ALA A 140 26.30 3.63 8.35
C ALA A 140 26.21 3.07 6.93
N CYS A 141 25.92 3.99 6.03
CA CYS A 141 26.18 3.90 4.63
C CYS A 141 26.81 5.26 4.29
#